data_AF-A0A257SFA0-F1
#
_entry.id   AF-A0A257SFA0-F1
#
_cell.length_a   1.000
_cell.length_b   1.000
_cell.length_c   1.000
_cell.angle_alpha   90.00
_cell.angle_beta   90.00
_cell.angle_gamma   90.00
#
_symmetry.space_group_name_H-M   'P 1'
#
loop_
_entity.id
_entity.type
_entity.pdbx_description
1 polymer ?
#
loop_
_entity_poly.entity_id
_entity_poly.type
_entity_poly.pdbx_seq_one_letter_code
_entity_poly.pdbx_strand_id
1 'polypeptide(L)'
;MNRRNDQWSSPYLASGAYAAGVNFRHRFLHDTYQISGSLDRSMVQGSRAAILALQTDAVHYYQRPDATLPLDSNATALDGSAGELLFGKVAGRHLMFQTAYQRRSAGFEVNDLGYLRRADQQSWNTWVGFFDRHQRALYNSLQWNNNWWQYWTTMGLPLEAAYNTNLHITFRNNWSWNMGSTIGQLGTTYDDRGARGGPAIRQDPYVAPWLYVSGDDRRMVVPSLSVNY
;
A
#
# COMPACT_ATOMS: atom_id res chain seq x y z
N MET A 1 15.65 -20.99 -5.83
CA MET A 1 15.27 -22.41 -5.83
C MET A 1 15.24 -22.90 -7.27
N ASN A 2 15.93 -24.00 -7.55
CA ASN A 2 15.85 -24.68 -8.84
C ASN A 2 14.83 -25.80 -8.78
N ARG A 3 14.06 -25.98 -9.83
CA ARG A 3 13.10 -27.08 -10.02
C ARG A 3 13.59 -28.00 -11.12
N ARG A 4 13.33 -29.29 -10.95
CA ARG A 4 13.52 -30.30 -12.00
C ARG A 4 12.19 -30.53 -12.70
N ASN A 5 11.87 -29.67 -13.65
CA ASN A 5 10.66 -29.81 -14.47
C ASN A 5 10.91 -30.88 -15.54
N ASP A 6 9.91 -31.72 -15.78
CA ASP A 6 9.89 -32.66 -16.89
C ASP A 6 9.29 -32.02 -18.15
N GLN A 7 9.19 -32.78 -19.24
CA GLN A 7 8.63 -32.29 -20.50
C GLN A 7 7.16 -31.85 -20.39
N TRP A 8 6.40 -32.39 -19.43
CA TRP A 8 4.98 -32.11 -19.27
C TRP A 8 4.73 -30.86 -18.42
N SER A 9 5.63 -30.56 -17.48
CA SER A 9 5.53 -29.42 -16.57
C SER A 9 6.32 -28.18 -17.03
N SER A 10 7.39 -28.36 -17.81
CA SER A 10 8.22 -27.25 -18.29
C SER A 10 7.48 -26.13 -19.04
N PRO A 11 6.39 -26.39 -19.79
CA PRO A 11 5.62 -25.32 -20.43
C PRO A 11 4.81 -24.46 -19.46
N TYR A 12 4.54 -24.96 -18.25
CA TYR A 12 3.61 -24.34 -17.29
C TYR A 12 4.29 -23.82 -16.02
N LEU A 13 5.43 -24.40 -15.65
CA LEU A 13 6.14 -24.06 -14.42
C LEU A 13 7.50 -23.44 -14.72
N ALA A 14 7.86 -22.44 -13.92
CA ALA A 14 9.21 -21.90 -13.87
C ALA A 14 10.22 -22.99 -13.47
N SER A 15 11.37 -23.01 -14.12
CA SER A 15 12.48 -23.93 -13.82
C SER A 15 13.36 -23.43 -12.67
N GLY A 16 13.35 -22.12 -12.39
CA GLY A 16 14.09 -21.55 -11.27
C GLY A 16 13.50 -20.21 -10.83
N ALA A 17 13.61 -19.91 -9.55
CA ALA A 17 13.21 -18.63 -8.99
C ALA A 17 14.17 -18.18 -7.89
N TYR A 18 14.66 -16.96 -8.00
CA TYR A 18 15.66 -16.39 -7.11
C TYR A 18 15.15 -15.05 -6.61
N ALA A 19 15.33 -14.80 -5.32
CA ALA A 19 15.06 -13.50 -4.72
C ALA A 19 16.22 -13.15 -3.78
N ALA A 20 16.60 -11.88 -3.76
CA ALA A 20 17.60 -11.34 -2.86
C ALA A 20 17.13 -9.96 -2.39
N GLY A 21 17.37 -9.64 -1.13
CA GLY A 21 16.93 -8.39 -0.53
C GLY A 21 17.92 -7.88 0.48
N VAL A 22 18.04 -6.56 0.57
CA VAL A 22 18.77 -5.85 1.63
C VAL A 22 17.85 -4.86 2.29
N ASN A 23 18.00 -4.69 3.60
CA ASN A 23 17.25 -3.70 4.36
C ASN A 23 18.19 -2.86 5.23
N PHE A 24 17.73 -1.67 5.59
CA PHE A 24 18.44 -0.81 6.51
C PHE A 24 17.47 -0.02 7.38
N ARG A 25 17.97 0.40 8.55
CA ARG A 25 17.27 1.30 9.45
C ARG A 25 18.29 2.12 10.23
N HIS A 26 18.10 3.43 10.25
CA HIS A 26 18.94 4.34 10.99
C HIS A 26 18.07 5.36 11.74
N ARG A 27 18.38 5.58 13.01
CA ARG A 27 17.74 6.58 13.86
C ARG A 27 18.75 7.67 14.20
N PHE A 28 18.28 8.92 14.21
CA PHE A 28 19.12 10.10 14.40
C PHE A 28 18.37 11.18 15.18
N LEU A 29 19.12 12.22 15.61
CA LEU A 29 18.63 13.28 16.50
C LEU A 29 17.99 12.71 17.77
N HIS A 30 18.79 12.00 18.57
CA HIS A 30 18.34 11.36 19.83
C HIS A 30 17.16 10.40 19.60
N ASP A 31 17.27 9.53 18.60
CA ASP A 31 16.25 8.57 18.20
C ASP A 31 14.87 9.16 17.84
N THR A 32 14.81 10.48 17.56
CA THR A 32 13.56 11.18 17.25
C THR A 32 13.10 10.94 15.82
N TYR A 33 14.05 10.80 14.89
CA TYR A 33 13.79 10.59 13.47
C TYR A 33 14.37 9.25 13.03
N GLN A 34 13.71 8.63 12.06
CA GLN A 34 14.13 7.37 11.48
C GLN A 34 14.08 7.47 9.95
N ILE A 35 15.12 6.91 9.32
CA ILE A 35 15.09 6.53 7.91
C ILE A 35 15.25 5.01 7.83
N SER A 36 14.46 4.35 7.00
CA SER A 36 14.56 2.92 6.76
C SER A 36 14.13 2.59 5.34
N GLY A 37 14.50 1.40 4.88
CA GLY A 37 14.09 0.96 3.56
C GLY A 37 14.53 -0.45 3.24
N SER A 38 14.08 -0.94 2.10
CA SER A 38 14.52 -2.18 1.49
C SER A 38 14.76 -2.01 -0.01
N LEU A 39 15.62 -2.86 -0.53
CA LEU A 39 15.78 -3.08 -1.96
C LEU A 39 15.81 -4.58 -2.20
N ASP A 40 14.89 -5.04 -3.01
CA ASP A 40 14.68 -6.43 -3.35
C ASP A 40 14.83 -6.60 -4.86
N ARG A 41 15.39 -7.74 -5.27
CA ARG A 41 15.48 -8.16 -6.67
C ARG A 41 15.01 -9.59 -6.77
N SER A 42 14.31 -9.89 -7.86
CA SER A 42 13.95 -11.26 -8.19
C SER A 42 14.20 -11.60 -9.64
N MET A 43 14.39 -12.88 -9.88
CA MET A 43 14.58 -13.46 -11.21
C MET A 43 13.90 -14.83 -11.25
N VAL A 44 12.95 -14.98 -12.16
CA VAL A 44 12.31 -16.26 -12.48
C VAL A 44 12.78 -16.71 -13.84
N GLN A 45 13.14 -17.99 -13.98
CA GLN A 45 13.63 -18.61 -15.21
C GLN A 45 12.68 -19.74 -15.61
N GLY A 46 12.52 -19.97 -16.90
CA GLY A 46 11.62 -20.99 -17.42
C GLY A 46 11.65 -21.12 -18.93
N SER A 47 10.78 -21.99 -19.45
CA SER A 47 10.54 -22.04 -20.90
C SER A 47 9.87 -20.74 -21.37
N ARG A 48 9.93 -20.47 -22.67
CA ARG A 48 9.23 -19.34 -23.29
C ARG A 48 7.74 -19.31 -22.95
N ALA A 49 7.09 -20.48 -22.97
CA ALA A 49 5.68 -20.62 -22.63
C ALA A 49 5.41 -20.25 -21.15
N ALA A 50 6.24 -20.72 -20.22
CA ALA A 50 6.08 -20.44 -18.80
C ALA A 50 6.30 -18.95 -18.48
N ILE A 51 7.32 -18.32 -19.09
CA ILE A 51 7.60 -16.90 -18.88
C ILE A 51 6.55 -16.01 -19.54
N LEU A 52 6.06 -16.38 -20.72
CA LEU A 52 4.94 -15.67 -21.36
C LEU A 52 3.66 -15.78 -20.52
N ALA A 53 3.40 -16.95 -19.92
CA ALA A 53 2.29 -17.14 -18.99
C ALA A 53 2.42 -16.21 -17.76
N LEU A 54 3.61 -16.12 -17.16
CA LEU A 54 3.86 -15.18 -16.06
C LEU A 54 3.67 -13.73 -16.50
N GLN A 55 4.25 -13.30 -17.63
CA GLN A 55 4.10 -11.92 -18.12
C GLN A 55 2.62 -11.53 -18.32
N THR A 56 1.76 -12.48 -18.69
CA THR A 56 0.36 -12.22 -19.03
C THR A 56 -0.65 -12.53 -17.93
N ASP A 57 -0.16 -13.02 -16.79
CA ASP A 57 -1.03 -13.40 -15.66
C ASP A 57 -1.63 -12.20 -14.93
N ALA A 58 -2.42 -12.50 -13.89
CA ALA A 58 -3.11 -11.50 -13.09
C ALA A 58 -2.20 -10.66 -12.17
N VAL A 59 -0.92 -11.02 -12.00
CA VAL A 59 0.07 -10.28 -11.23
C VAL A 59 0.76 -9.25 -12.11
N HIS A 60 1.09 -9.62 -13.35
CA HIS A 60 1.96 -8.86 -14.23
C HIS A 60 1.25 -8.08 -15.34
N TYR A 61 0.28 -8.67 -16.04
CA TYR A 61 -0.51 -8.05 -17.13
C TYR A 61 0.28 -7.20 -18.15
N TYR A 62 1.37 -7.73 -18.71
CA TYR A 62 2.20 -7.03 -19.71
C TYR A 62 1.44 -6.71 -21.01
N GLN A 63 0.36 -7.42 -21.31
CA GLN A 63 -0.47 -7.27 -22.52
C GLN A 63 -1.41 -6.06 -22.49
N ARG A 64 -1.48 -5.33 -21.38
CA ARG A 64 -2.40 -4.20 -21.22
C ARG A 64 -2.13 -3.11 -22.27
N PRO A 65 -3.17 -2.59 -22.96
CA PRO A 65 -2.98 -1.57 -24.00
C PRO A 65 -2.69 -0.17 -23.42
N ASP A 66 -3.04 0.08 -22.16
CA ASP A 66 -2.81 1.34 -21.44
C ASP A 66 -1.43 1.41 -20.77
N ALA A 67 -0.64 0.34 -20.84
CA ALA A 67 0.72 0.29 -20.31
C ALA A 67 1.69 -0.14 -21.42
N THR A 68 2.77 0.61 -21.64
CA THR A 68 3.81 0.27 -22.63
C THR A 68 4.83 -0.72 -22.05
N LEU A 69 4.34 -1.82 -21.47
CA LEU A 69 5.19 -2.89 -20.93
C LEU A 69 5.72 -3.78 -22.07
N PRO A 70 7.01 -4.17 -22.04
CA PRO A 70 7.59 -4.98 -23.10
C PRO A 70 7.19 -6.45 -22.95
N LEU A 71 6.04 -6.84 -23.51
CA LEU A 71 5.64 -8.24 -23.64
C LEU A 71 6.58 -8.94 -24.64
N ASP A 72 7.32 -9.95 -24.17
CA ASP A 72 8.30 -10.71 -24.97
C ASP A 72 8.02 -12.22 -24.89
N SER A 73 7.50 -12.78 -25.98
CA SER A 73 7.20 -14.21 -26.12
C SER A 73 8.44 -15.09 -26.29
N ASN A 74 9.63 -14.51 -26.52
CA ASN A 74 10.89 -15.23 -26.61
C ASN A 74 11.68 -15.22 -25.30
N ALA A 75 11.23 -14.46 -24.30
CA ALA A 75 11.88 -14.38 -22.99
C ALA A 75 11.92 -15.75 -22.31
N THR A 76 13.05 -16.05 -21.68
CA THR A 76 13.26 -17.27 -20.86
C THR A 76 13.54 -16.93 -19.39
N ALA A 77 13.43 -15.65 -19.06
CA ALA A 77 13.46 -15.16 -17.69
C ALA A 77 12.58 -13.92 -17.52
N LEU A 78 12.12 -13.69 -16.29
CA LEU A 78 11.45 -12.48 -15.83
C LEU A 78 12.24 -11.92 -14.64
N ASP A 79 12.83 -10.74 -14.82
CA ASP A 79 13.61 -10.03 -13.79
C ASP A 79 12.84 -8.82 -13.29
N GLY A 80 12.95 -8.53 -12.00
CA GLY A 80 12.40 -7.31 -11.45
C GLY A 80 12.95 -6.94 -10.10
N SER A 81 12.49 -5.78 -9.63
CA SER A 81 12.94 -5.19 -8.37
C SER A 81 11.77 -4.57 -7.62
N ALA A 82 11.91 -4.57 -6.30
CA ALA A 82 11.06 -3.82 -5.40
C ALA A 82 11.93 -2.96 -4.49
N GLY A 83 11.40 -1.82 -4.06
CA GLY A 83 12.08 -0.95 -3.13
C GLY A 83 11.10 -0.17 -2.28
N GLU A 84 11.53 0.11 -1.07
CA GLU A 84 10.83 0.98 -0.12
C GLU A 84 11.84 1.94 0.50
N LEU A 85 11.45 3.21 0.61
CA LEU A 85 12.13 4.20 1.41
C LEU A 85 11.12 4.88 2.32
N LEU A 86 11.40 4.88 3.62
CA LEU A 86 10.56 5.44 4.66
C LEU A 86 11.37 6.47 5.45
N PHE A 87 10.77 7.63 5.68
CA PHE A 87 11.27 8.66 6.58
C PHE A 87 10.18 9.06 7.56
N GLY A 88 10.51 9.21 8.84
CA GLY A 88 9.51 9.60 9.83
C GLY A 88 10.09 10.17 11.11
N LYS A 89 9.23 10.90 11.82
CA LYS A 89 9.44 11.33 13.20
C LYS A 89 8.72 10.34 14.12
N VAL A 90 9.51 9.48 14.78
CA VAL A 90 9.03 8.29 15.52
C VAL A 90 8.99 8.49 17.03
N ALA A 91 9.56 9.57 17.56
CA ALA A 91 9.48 9.94 18.97
C ALA A 91 9.09 11.41 19.16
N GLY A 92 8.68 11.78 20.37
CA GLY A 92 8.25 13.13 20.74
C GLY A 92 6.89 13.15 21.42
N ARG A 93 6.34 14.35 21.64
CA ARG A 93 5.12 14.53 22.45
C ARG A 93 3.84 14.57 21.64
N HIS A 94 3.76 15.52 20.70
CA HIS A 94 2.50 15.85 20.03
C HIS A 94 2.45 15.43 18.58
N LEU A 95 3.47 15.76 17.80
CA LEU A 95 3.49 15.53 16.37
C LEU A 95 4.40 14.36 16.00
N MET A 96 3.84 13.40 15.29
CA MET A 96 4.54 12.28 14.67
C MET A 96 4.14 12.25 13.20
N PHE A 97 5.05 11.81 12.34
CA PHE A 97 4.73 11.60 10.94
C PHE A 97 5.58 10.48 10.36
N GLN A 98 5.10 9.91 9.27
CA GLN A 98 5.83 8.97 8.46
C GLN A 98 5.46 9.22 7.01
N THR A 99 6.44 9.22 6.13
CA THR A 99 6.23 9.23 4.68
C THR A 99 7.04 8.10 4.07
N ALA A 100 6.47 7.41 3.10
CA ALA A 100 7.09 6.28 2.44
C ALA A 100 6.84 6.32 0.93
N TYR A 101 7.88 6.06 0.17
CA TYR A 101 7.79 5.77 -1.25
C TYR A 101 8.11 4.30 -1.49
N GLN A 102 7.24 3.61 -2.21
CA GLN A 102 7.44 2.21 -2.58
C GLN A 102 7.35 2.08 -4.10
N ARG A 103 8.13 1.17 -4.68
CA ARG A 103 8.06 0.84 -6.11
C ARG A 103 8.32 -0.64 -6.31
N ARG A 104 7.53 -1.27 -7.16
CA ARG A 104 7.68 -2.66 -7.62
C ARG A 104 7.63 -2.64 -9.14
N SER A 105 8.70 -3.10 -9.78
CA SER A 105 8.76 -3.18 -11.24
C SER A 105 7.71 -4.17 -11.77
N ALA A 106 7.40 -4.07 -13.07
CA ALA A 106 6.47 -4.99 -13.70
C ALA A 106 6.94 -6.46 -13.63
N GLY A 107 8.25 -6.71 -13.67
CA GLY A 107 8.82 -8.06 -13.65
C GLY A 107 9.16 -8.61 -12.27
N PHE A 108 8.86 -7.86 -11.19
CA PHE A 108 9.14 -8.35 -9.85
C PHE A 108 8.20 -9.51 -9.53
N GLU A 109 8.75 -10.70 -9.33
CA GLU A 109 8.03 -11.93 -9.02
C GLU A 109 8.72 -12.69 -7.87
N VAL A 110 7.97 -13.00 -6.81
CA VAL A 110 8.42 -13.71 -5.60
C VAL A 110 7.44 -14.78 -5.11
N ASN A 111 6.34 -15.05 -5.82
CA ASN A 111 5.28 -16.00 -5.46
C ASN A 111 5.77 -17.43 -5.24
N ASP A 112 6.94 -17.77 -5.78
CA ASP A 112 7.59 -19.06 -5.54
C ASP A 112 8.17 -19.23 -4.13
N LEU A 113 8.48 -18.12 -3.46
CA LEU A 113 9.06 -18.07 -2.11
C LEU A 113 8.17 -17.33 -1.11
N GLY A 114 7.10 -16.68 -1.57
CA GLY A 114 6.26 -15.79 -0.80
C GLY A 114 4.94 -15.50 -1.50
N TYR A 115 4.45 -14.27 -1.38
CA TYR A 115 3.16 -13.88 -1.94
C TYR A 115 3.18 -12.44 -2.47
N LEU A 116 2.85 -12.29 -3.74
CA LEU A 116 2.75 -11.05 -4.48
C LEU A 116 1.45 -11.03 -5.28
N ARG A 117 0.58 -10.09 -4.95
CA ARG A 117 -0.71 -9.90 -5.64
C ARG A 117 -0.62 -9.02 -6.89
N ARG A 118 0.35 -8.11 -6.92
CA ARG A 118 0.44 -7.05 -7.92
C ARG A 118 1.88 -6.61 -8.11
N ALA A 119 2.36 -6.74 -9.35
CA ALA A 119 3.53 -6.06 -9.87
C ALA A 119 3.10 -4.76 -10.58
N ASP A 120 4.06 -4.00 -11.14
CA ASP A 120 3.79 -2.73 -11.83
C ASP A 120 3.02 -1.72 -10.96
N GLN A 121 3.62 -1.36 -9.81
CA GLN A 121 3.03 -0.36 -8.92
C GLN A 121 4.09 0.46 -8.22
N GLN A 122 3.82 1.75 -8.04
CA GLN A 122 4.52 2.62 -7.12
C GLN A 122 3.52 3.37 -6.25
N SER A 123 3.93 3.74 -5.04
CA SER A 123 3.07 4.45 -4.08
C SER A 123 3.85 5.52 -3.35
N TRP A 124 3.13 6.57 -2.95
CA TRP A 124 3.61 7.56 -2.00
C TRP A 124 2.58 7.74 -0.90
N ASN A 125 2.95 7.37 0.31
CA ASN A 125 2.06 7.30 1.46
C ASN A 125 2.60 8.19 2.56
N THR A 126 1.74 9.00 3.17
CA THR A 126 2.10 9.88 4.29
C THR A 126 1.05 9.77 5.38
N TRP A 127 1.51 9.52 6.60
CA TRP A 127 0.72 9.60 7.81
C TRP A 127 1.24 10.74 8.69
N VAL A 128 0.32 11.52 9.26
CA VAL A 128 0.62 12.57 10.24
C VAL A 128 -0.35 12.41 11.41
N GLY A 129 0.19 12.23 12.61
CA GLY A 129 -0.57 12.12 13.85
C GLY A 129 -0.27 13.29 14.78
N PHE A 130 -1.33 13.95 15.26
CA PHE A 130 -1.27 14.88 16.37
C PHE A 130 -1.92 14.25 17.61
N PHE A 131 -1.21 14.22 18.72
CA PHE A 131 -1.63 13.63 19.99
C PHE A 131 -1.51 14.65 21.12
N ASP A 132 -2.63 15.04 21.73
CA ASP A 132 -2.63 15.74 23.01
C ASP A 132 -3.25 14.86 24.08
N ARG A 133 -2.42 14.39 25.02
CA ARG A 133 -2.81 13.53 26.14
C ARG A 133 -2.96 14.29 27.45
N HIS A 134 -2.95 15.63 27.40
CA HIS A 134 -3.13 16.47 28.57
C HIS A 134 -4.59 16.89 28.72
N GLN A 135 -5.01 17.03 29.98
CA GLN A 135 -6.29 17.64 30.29
C GLN A 135 -6.28 19.14 29.92
N ARG A 136 -7.23 19.52 29.08
CA ARG A 136 -7.52 20.90 28.65
C ARG A 136 -8.89 21.34 29.16
N ALA A 137 -9.25 22.60 28.88
CA ALA A 137 -10.54 23.15 29.29
C ALA A 137 -11.75 22.36 28.73
N LEU A 138 -11.63 21.80 27.52
CA LEU A 138 -12.74 21.12 26.83
C LEU A 138 -12.59 19.59 26.79
N TYR A 139 -11.38 19.05 26.83
CA TYR A 139 -11.12 17.62 26.64
C TYR A 139 -10.00 17.09 27.54
N ASN A 140 -10.02 15.77 27.79
CA ASN A 140 -8.99 15.02 28.51
C ASN A 140 -7.92 14.47 27.55
N SER A 141 -8.31 14.14 26.32
CA SER A 141 -7.39 13.72 25.26
C SER A 141 -7.91 14.02 23.87
N LEU A 142 -7.01 14.28 22.93
CA LEU A 142 -7.26 14.47 21.52
C LEU A 142 -6.21 13.72 20.71
N GLN A 143 -6.66 12.93 19.74
CA GLN A 143 -5.82 12.32 18.72
C GLN A 143 -6.42 12.62 17.36
N TRP A 144 -5.62 13.20 16.48
CA TRP A 144 -6.00 13.50 15.10
C TRP A 144 -5.00 12.86 14.16
N ASN A 145 -5.46 11.88 13.38
CA ASN A 145 -4.65 11.22 12.37
C ASN A 145 -5.08 11.68 10.99
N ASN A 146 -4.09 11.88 10.13
CA ASN A 146 -4.26 12.26 8.74
C ASN A 146 -3.41 11.29 7.91
N ASN A 147 -4.00 10.72 6.87
CA ASN A 147 -3.38 9.81 5.94
C ASN A 147 -3.57 10.36 4.54
N TRP A 148 -2.51 10.35 3.75
CA TRP A 148 -2.50 10.59 2.33
C TRP A 148 -1.87 9.40 1.65
N TRP A 149 -2.50 8.83 0.64
CA TRP A 149 -1.86 7.82 -0.19
C TRP A 149 -2.18 8.04 -1.65
N GLN A 150 -1.24 7.64 -2.48
CA GLN A 150 -1.38 7.65 -3.92
C GLN A 150 -0.70 6.42 -4.49
N TYR A 151 -1.31 5.87 -5.53
CA TYR A 151 -0.82 4.73 -6.27
C TYR A 151 -0.76 5.07 -7.75
N TRP A 152 0.30 4.60 -8.40
CA TRP A 152 0.47 4.64 -9.84
C TRP A 152 1.00 3.31 -10.37
N THR A 153 0.84 3.06 -11.66
CA THR A 153 1.69 2.10 -12.35
C THR A 153 3.13 2.62 -12.40
N THR A 154 4.09 1.76 -12.71
CA THR A 154 5.49 2.19 -12.83
C THR A 154 5.74 3.15 -13.99
N MET A 155 4.80 3.20 -14.95
CA MET A 155 4.78 4.15 -16.07
C MET A 155 3.96 5.42 -15.77
N GLY A 156 3.37 5.53 -14.58
CA GLY A 156 2.73 6.76 -14.10
C GLY A 156 1.22 6.86 -14.33
N LEU A 157 0.54 5.78 -14.75
CA LEU A 157 -0.93 5.78 -14.79
C LEU A 157 -1.47 5.91 -13.35
N PRO A 158 -2.27 6.95 -13.03
CA PRO A 158 -2.80 7.14 -11.68
C PRO A 158 -3.87 6.09 -11.37
N LEU A 159 -3.67 5.34 -10.29
CA LEU A 159 -4.56 4.26 -9.86
C LEU A 159 -5.47 4.71 -8.73
N GLU A 160 -4.92 5.50 -7.81
CA GLU A 160 -5.66 6.03 -6.68
C GLU A 160 -4.93 7.25 -6.14
N ALA A 161 -5.69 8.19 -5.63
CA ALA A 161 -5.22 9.23 -4.74
C ALA A 161 -6.31 9.46 -3.70
N ALA A 162 -5.96 9.42 -2.43
CA ALA A 162 -6.94 9.47 -1.38
C ALA A 162 -6.38 10.11 -0.10
N TYR A 163 -7.30 10.72 0.62
CA TYR A 163 -7.04 11.33 1.91
C TYR A 163 -8.01 10.75 2.94
N ASN A 164 -7.48 10.27 4.06
CA ASN A 164 -8.27 9.88 5.21
C ASN A 164 -7.89 10.74 6.41
N THR A 165 -8.89 11.21 7.14
CA THR A 165 -8.68 11.82 8.44
C THR A 165 -9.57 11.14 9.47
N ASN A 166 -9.06 11.00 10.69
CA ASN A 166 -9.86 10.57 11.81
C ASN A 166 -9.45 11.31 13.09
N LEU A 167 -10.46 11.73 13.85
CA LEU A 167 -10.37 12.49 15.07
C LEU A 167 -11.01 11.67 16.20
N HIS A 168 -10.23 11.47 17.26
CA HIS A 168 -10.65 10.84 18.49
C HIS A 168 -10.49 11.86 19.62
N ILE A 169 -11.59 12.24 20.25
CA ILE A 169 -11.59 13.21 21.35
C ILE A 169 -12.37 12.65 22.53
N THR A 170 -11.80 12.79 23.72
CA THR A 170 -12.46 12.46 24.99
C THR A 170 -12.68 13.74 25.75
N PHE A 171 -13.93 14.13 25.97
CA PHE A 171 -14.31 15.37 26.64
C PHE A 171 -14.12 15.28 28.17
N ARG A 172 -14.19 16.42 28.86
CA ARG A 172 -14.07 16.46 30.33
C ARG A 172 -15.16 15.68 31.08
N ASN A 173 -16.34 15.56 30.47
CA ASN A 173 -17.43 14.75 30.99
C ASN A 173 -17.28 13.25 30.64
N ASN A 174 -16.13 12.85 30.10
CA ASN A 174 -15.78 11.49 29.70
C ASN A 174 -16.62 10.92 28.53
N TRP A 175 -17.35 11.78 27.82
CA TRP A 175 -17.90 11.42 26.51
C TRP A 175 -16.77 11.33 25.49
N SER A 176 -16.91 10.45 24.51
CA SER A 176 -15.95 10.31 23.42
C SER A 176 -16.61 10.46 22.06
N TRP A 177 -15.98 11.25 21.19
CA TRP A 177 -16.33 11.34 19.78
C TRP A 177 -15.17 10.77 18.97
N ASN A 178 -15.50 9.85 18.09
CA ASN A 178 -14.60 9.26 17.12
C ASN A 178 -15.25 9.52 15.77
N MET A 179 -14.59 10.26 14.91
CA MET A 179 -15.15 10.60 13.61
C MET A 179 -14.06 10.61 12.56
N GLY A 180 -14.43 10.36 11.32
CA GLY A 180 -13.48 10.42 10.23
C GLY A 180 -14.16 10.42 8.89
N SER A 181 -13.35 10.60 7.87
CA SER A 181 -13.80 10.49 6.49
C SER A 181 -12.62 10.09 5.61
N THR A 182 -12.90 9.26 4.62
CA THR A 182 -12.01 9.03 3.49
C THR A 182 -12.61 9.69 2.27
N ILE A 183 -11.82 10.51 1.59
CA ILE A 183 -12.09 10.96 0.23
C ILE A 183 -11.13 10.21 -0.69
N GLY A 184 -11.67 9.40 -1.59
CA GLY A 184 -10.89 8.52 -2.47
C GLY A 184 -11.06 8.85 -3.94
N GLN A 185 -10.18 8.26 -4.76
CA GLN A 185 -10.11 8.48 -6.21
C GLN A 185 -10.05 9.97 -6.61
N LEU A 186 -9.28 10.76 -5.86
CA LEU A 186 -9.10 12.20 -6.11
C LEU A 186 -8.40 12.44 -7.45
N GLY A 187 -8.99 13.32 -8.27
CA GLY A 187 -8.50 13.59 -9.62
C GLY A 187 -8.91 12.51 -10.63
N THR A 188 -8.15 12.36 -11.71
CA THR A 188 -8.41 11.34 -12.72
C THR A 188 -7.62 10.08 -12.40
N THR A 189 -8.31 9.05 -11.93
CA THR A 189 -7.75 7.76 -11.52
C THR A 189 -8.38 6.61 -12.30
N TYR A 190 -7.69 5.48 -12.37
CA TYR A 190 -8.06 4.35 -13.21
C TYR A 190 -7.84 3.00 -12.52
N ASP A 191 -8.79 2.09 -12.71
CA ASP A 191 -8.63 0.67 -12.40
C ASP A 191 -8.04 -0.04 -13.61
N ASP A 192 -6.78 -0.42 -13.50
CA ASP A 192 -6.02 -1.12 -14.52
C ASP A 192 -6.13 -2.66 -14.45
N ARG A 193 -6.86 -3.19 -13.46
CA ARG A 193 -7.04 -4.63 -13.25
C ARG A 193 -8.49 -5.07 -13.49
N GLY A 194 -9.45 -4.16 -13.46
CA GLY A 194 -10.88 -4.45 -13.68
C GLY A 194 -11.18 -5.17 -14.99
N ALA A 195 -10.46 -4.81 -16.06
CA ALA A 195 -10.59 -5.45 -17.39
C ALA A 195 -9.72 -6.71 -17.57
N ARG A 196 -9.03 -7.18 -16.53
CA ARG A 196 -8.22 -8.41 -16.50
C ARG A 196 -7.23 -8.56 -17.68
N GLY A 197 -6.42 -7.53 -17.91
CA GLY A 197 -5.46 -7.47 -19.02
C GLY A 197 -5.95 -6.64 -20.21
N GLY A 198 -7.21 -6.18 -20.19
CA GLY A 198 -7.74 -5.14 -21.08
C GLY A 198 -7.37 -3.71 -20.62
N PRO A 199 -7.93 -2.68 -21.30
CA PRO A 199 -7.63 -1.28 -20.99
C PRO A 199 -8.09 -0.87 -19.59
N ALA A 200 -7.40 0.10 -19.00
CA ALA A 200 -7.80 0.68 -17.73
C ALA A 200 -9.15 1.41 -17.80
N ILE A 201 -9.94 1.28 -16.74
CA ILE A 201 -11.29 1.82 -16.61
C ILE A 201 -11.24 3.01 -15.65
N ARG A 202 -11.86 4.13 -16.01
CA ARG A 202 -11.91 5.31 -15.14
C ARG A 202 -12.70 5.01 -13.86
N GLN A 203 -12.21 5.52 -12.74
CA GLN A 203 -12.86 5.39 -11.43
C GLN A 203 -13.49 6.72 -11.00
N ASP A 204 -14.61 6.62 -10.28
CA ASP A 204 -15.31 7.77 -9.73
C ASP A 204 -14.84 8.08 -8.30
N PRO A 205 -14.81 9.38 -7.91
CA PRO A 205 -14.52 9.80 -6.55
C PRO A 205 -15.59 9.29 -5.57
N TYR A 206 -15.17 8.97 -4.36
CA TYR A 206 -16.08 8.59 -3.28
C TYR A 206 -15.73 9.33 -1.99
N VAL A 207 -16.72 9.44 -1.12
CA VAL A 207 -16.60 9.97 0.24
C VAL A 207 -17.23 8.97 1.19
N ALA A 208 -16.47 8.53 2.19
CA ALA A 208 -16.90 7.54 3.18
C ALA A 208 -16.74 8.12 4.60
N PRO A 209 -17.70 8.94 5.07
CA PRO A 209 -17.68 9.49 6.41
C PRO A 209 -18.23 8.50 7.44
N TRP A 210 -17.73 8.60 8.67
CA TRP A 210 -18.25 7.83 9.79
C TRP A 210 -18.17 8.65 11.09
N LEU A 211 -19.07 8.32 12.01
CA LEU A 211 -19.17 8.92 13.33
C LEU A 211 -19.52 7.86 14.35
N TYR A 212 -18.78 7.82 15.45
CA TYR A 212 -19.07 7.03 16.63
C TYR A 212 -18.99 7.92 17.88
N VAL A 213 -20.12 8.08 18.56
CA VAL A 213 -20.24 8.81 19.81
C VAL A 213 -20.51 7.80 20.92
N SER A 214 -19.76 7.87 22.01
CA SER A 214 -20.02 7.11 23.23
C SER A 214 -20.11 8.06 24.43
N GLY A 215 -21.08 7.81 25.29
CA GLY A 215 -21.27 8.54 26.55
C GLY A 215 -20.23 8.18 27.60
N ASP A 216 -20.43 8.69 28.81
CA ASP A 216 -19.55 8.45 29.96
C ASP A 216 -19.61 6.97 30.39
N ASP A 217 -18.54 6.22 30.15
CA ASP A 217 -18.41 4.80 30.47
C ASP A 217 -18.33 4.48 31.98
N ARG A 218 -18.23 5.51 32.83
CA ARG A 218 -18.30 5.37 34.29
C ARG A 218 -19.73 5.24 34.81
N ARG A 219 -20.73 5.42 33.95
CA ARG A 219 -22.16 5.30 34.30
C ARG A 219 -22.67 3.89 34.00
N MET A 220 -23.67 3.46 34.76
CA MET A 220 -24.29 2.14 34.60
C MET A 220 -24.98 1.96 33.23
N VAL A 221 -25.39 3.06 32.60
CA VAL A 221 -25.95 3.08 31.24
C VAL A 221 -25.10 4.03 30.41
N VAL A 222 -24.58 3.52 29.28
CA VAL A 222 -23.69 4.26 28.37
C VAL A 222 -24.41 4.44 27.04
N PRO A 223 -24.88 5.67 26.70
CA PRO A 223 -25.47 5.91 25.39
C PRO A 223 -24.41 5.85 24.30
N SER A 224 -24.74 5.26 23.15
CA SER A 224 -23.84 5.23 21.99
C SER A 224 -24.59 5.47 20.68
N LEU A 225 -23.93 6.11 19.72
CA LEU A 225 -24.41 6.32 18.35
C LEU A 225 -23.30 5.94 17.36
N SER A 226 -23.65 5.16 16.35
CA SER A 226 -22.75 4.82 15.23
C SER A 226 -23.42 5.13 13.90
N VAL A 227 -22.72 5.87 13.04
CA VAL A 227 -23.12 6.16 11.65
C VAL A 227 -21.95 5.81 10.74
N ASN A 228 -22.22 5.06 9.68
CA ASN A 228 -21.27 4.67 8.65
C ASN A 228 -21.98 4.79 7.30
N TYR A 229 -21.35 5.45 6.32
CA TYR A 229 -21.86 5.66 4.97
C TYR A 229 -20.84 5.20 3.95
#